data_AF-A0A1C3XA54-F1
#
_entry.id   AF-A0A1C3XA54-F1
#
_cell.length_a   1.000
_cell.length_b   1.000
_cell.length_c   1.000
_cell.angle_alpha   90.00
_cell.angle_beta   90.00
_cell.angle_gamma   90.00
#
_symmetry.space_group_name_H-M   'P 1'
#
loop_
_entity.id
_entity.type
_entity.pdbx_description
1 polymer ?
#
loop_
_entity_poly.entity_id
_entity_poly.type
_entity_poly.pdbx_seq_one_letter_code
_entity_poly.pdbx_strand_id
1 'polypeptide(L)'
;MAIAFARSTVVASFFLIGISAIAIGSELAKPKLLAAKEEKRWVSAVESHQTMDGATVLQVLQHAAKLRPTKFKFELNDVGYNGESGEPVGVGISYWIGAKRLKDDYYVDLFYDIEPDGANLKVVVPQTQFTQDTIIEALEGGRDSFLLYIDKMYTTECIAPETKAKLC
;
A
#
# COMPACT_ATOMS: atom_id res chain seq x y z
N MET A 1 -8.95 -10.88 -8.84
CA MET A 1 -9.63 -10.09 -7.78
C MET A 1 -9.18 -8.65 -7.92
N ALA A 2 -10.09 -7.72 -8.23
CA ALA A 2 -9.78 -6.30 -8.31
C ALA A 2 -9.96 -5.67 -6.93
N ILE A 3 -8.97 -4.92 -6.45
CA ILE A 3 -9.04 -4.15 -5.20
C ILE A 3 -9.31 -2.70 -5.56
N ALA A 4 -10.30 -2.08 -4.92
CA ALA A 4 -10.62 -0.67 -5.11
C ALA A 4 -10.31 0.10 -3.81
N PHE A 5 -9.65 1.25 -3.96
CA PHE A 5 -9.42 2.20 -2.87
C PHE A 5 -10.37 3.38 -3.03
N ALA A 6 -11.20 3.64 -2.02
CA ALA A 6 -12.23 4.67 -2.08
C ALA A 6 -11.78 5.96 -1.40
N ARG A 7 -11.02 6.83 -2.09
CA ARG A 7 -10.76 8.19 -1.60
C ARG A 7 -11.99 9.08 -1.82
N SER A 8 -12.62 9.56 -0.74
CA SER A 8 -13.63 10.62 -0.82
C SER A 8 -13.03 11.90 -1.40
N THR A 9 -13.15 12.08 -2.71
CA THR A 9 -12.85 13.34 -3.39
C THR A 9 -13.84 13.55 -4.53
N VAL A 10 -14.85 14.38 -4.26
CA VAL A 10 -15.81 14.88 -5.25
C VAL A 10 -15.12 15.94 -6.10
N VAL A 11 -14.78 15.62 -7.35
CA VAL A 11 -14.69 16.62 -8.42
C VAL A 11 -15.17 15.98 -9.72
N ALA A 12 -16.41 16.26 -10.10
CA ALA A 12 -16.93 15.93 -11.42
C ALA A 12 -16.38 16.92 -12.44
N SER A 13 -15.73 16.42 -13.50
CA SER A 13 -15.53 17.18 -14.74
C SER A 13 -15.96 16.30 -15.90
N PHE A 14 -17.08 16.69 -16.51
CA PHE A 14 -17.65 16.06 -17.70
C PHE A 14 -16.80 16.42 -18.91
N PHE A 15 -16.23 15.40 -19.57
CA PHE A 15 -15.81 15.50 -20.96
C PHE A 15 -16.44 14.34 -21.74
N LEU A 16 -17.35 14.69 -22.64
CA LEU A 16 -18.05 13.78 -23.57
C LEU A 16 -17.15 13.48 -24.76
N ILE A 17 -16.71 12.22 -24.91
CA ILE A 17 -16.31 11.66 -26.22
C ILE A 17 -16.86 10.23 -26.29
N GLY A 18 -17.71 9.97 -27.27
CA GLY A 18 -18.31 8.67 -27.52
C GLY A 18 -17.35 7.70 -28.20
N ILE A 19 -17.28 6.47 -27.68
CA ILE A 19 -16.74 5.30 -28.37
C ILE A 19 -17.63 4.10 -28.00
N SER A 20 -17.96 3.33 -29.04
CA SER A 20 -18.88 2.20 -29.09
C SER A 20 -18.66 1.14 -28.00
N ALA A 21 -19.78 0.67 -27.47
CA ALA A 21 -19.86 -0.32 -26.41
C ALA A 21 -19.45 -1.72 -26.87
N ILE A 22 -18.35 -2.22 -26.31
CA ILE A 22 -18.27 -3.59 -25.80
C ILE A 22 -17.81 -3.48 -24.35
N ALA A 23 -18.73 -3.08 -23.47
CA ALA A 23 -18.51 -3.11 -22.04
C ALA A 23 -18.90 -4.51 -21.54
N ILE A 24 -17.93 -5.42 -21.46
CA ILE A 24 -18.01 -6.49 -20.45
C ILE A 24 -17.69 -5.80 -19.12
N GLY A 25 -18.61 -4.97 -18.65
CA GLY A 25 -18.50 -4.29 -17.38
C GLY A 25 -18.90 -5.28 -16.30
N SER A 26 -17.93 -5.88 -15.61
CA SER A 26 -18.19 -6.28 -14.23
C SER A 26 -18.51 -4.98 -13.48
N GLU A 27 -19.78 -4.71 -13.24
CA GLU A 27 -20.20 -3.57 -12.44
C GLU A 27 -19.57 -3.76 -11.06
N LEU A 28 -18.57 -2.93 -10.73
CA LEU A 28 -17.91 -2.99 -9.42
C LEU A 28 -18.97 -2.76 -8.34
N ALA A 29 -19.00 -3.62 -7.33
CA ALA A 29 -19.92 -3.46 -6.22
C ALA A 29 -19.58 -2.18 -5.43
N LYS A 30 -20.60 -1.50 -4.93
CA LYS A 30 -20.42 -0.35 -4.04
C LYS A 30 -19.72 -0.80 -2.75
N PRO A 31 -18.65 -0.09 -2.30
CA PRO A 31 -17.98 -0.42 -1.05
C PRO A 31 -18.92 -0.39 0.15
N LYS A 32 -18.86 -1.44 0.97
CA LYS A 32 -19.53 -1.55 2.28
C LYS A 32 -18.62 -0.91 3.32
N LEU A 33 -18.62 0.43 3.34
CA LEU A 33 -17.72 1.20 4.17
C LEU A 33 -17.82 0.80 5.65
N LEU A 34 -16.67 0.60 6.27
CA LEU A 34 -16.59 0.39 7.71
C LEU A 34 -16.99 1.67 8.45
N ALA A 35 -17.47 1.52 9.68
CA ALA A 35 -17.63 2.68 10.54
C ALA A 35 -16.23 3.25 10.86
N ALA A 36 -16.09 4.57 10.96
CA ALA A 36 -14.79 5.24 11.20
C ALA A 36 -14.02 4.71 12.44
N LYS A 37 -14.72 4.19 13.46
CA LYS A 37 -14.09 3.54 14.61
C LYS A 37 -13.45 2.21 14.24
N GLU A 38 -14.12 1.44 13.38
CA GLU A 38 -13.65 0.14 12.91
C GLU A 38 -12.51 0.30 11.91
N GLU A 39 -12.57 1.28 11.00
CA GLU A 39 -11.44 1.63 10.11
C GLU A 39 -10.18 1.94 10.93
N LYS A 40 -10.28 2.80 11.95
CA LYS A 40 -9.16 3.09 12.86
C LYS A 40 -8.62 1.85 13.54
N ARG A 41 -9.50 0.92 13.94
CA ARG A 41 -9.09 -0.33 14.59
C ARG A 41 -8.32 -1.24 13.63
N TRP A 42 -8.71 -1.29 12.36
CA TRP A 42 -7.99 -2.04 11.31
C TRP A 42 -6.62 -1.43 11.05
N VAL A 43 -6.55 -0.12 10.86
CA VAL A 43 -5.28 0.59 10.66
C VAL A 43 -4.34 0.37 11.85
N SER A 44 -4.84 0.54 13.08
CA SER A 44 -4.03 0.30 14.28
C SER A 44 -3.58 -1.16 14.44
N ALA A 45 -4.39 -2.13 14.01
CA ALA A 45 -3.99 -3.53 14.01
C ALA A 45 -2.75 -3.74 13.12
N VAL A 46 -2.76 -3.18 11.90
CA VAL A 46 -1.59 -3.23 10.99
C VAL A 46 -0.39 -2.46 11.55
N GLU A 47 -0.59 -1.24 12.04
CA GLU A 47 0.50 -0.43 12.61
C GLU A 47 1.24 -1.14 13.76
N SER A 48 0.48 -1.90 14.57
CA SER A 48 0.97 -2.59 15.75
C SER A 48 1.46 -4.01 15.49
N HIS A 49 1.22 -4.56 14.29
CA HIS A 49 1.69 -5.89 13.90
C HIS A 49 3.22 -5.98 14.03
N GLN A 50 3.70 -7.03 14.70
CA GLN A 50 5.11 -7.23 14.97
C GLN A 50 5.78 -7.97 13.82
N THR A 51 6.86 -7.39 13.32
CA THR A 51 7.74 -7.97 12.30
C THR A 51 8.76 -8.90 12.96
N MET A 52 9.52 -9.63 12.14
CA MET A 52 10.48 -10.65 12.61
C MET A 52 11.59 -10.07 13.52
N ASP A 53 11.94 -8.79 13.38
CA ASP A 53 12.95 -8.13 14.22
C ASP A 53 12.38 -7.57 15.54
N GLY A 54 11.09 -7.83 15.82
CA GLY A 54 10.36 -7.38 17.00
C GLY A 54 9.86 -5.93 16.93
N ALA A 55 10.20 -5.17 15.89
CA ALA A 55 9.61 -3.86 15.64
C ALA A 55 8.20 -4.00 15.09
N THR A 56 7.35 -3.00 15.32
CA THR A 56 6.05 -2.95 14.66
C THR A 56 6.20 -2.48 13.21
N VAL A 57 5.22 -2.79 12.35
CA VAL A 57 5.15 -2.29 10.96
C VAL A 57 5.35 -0.77 10.90
N LEU A 58 4.65 -0.02 11.77
CA LEU A 58 4.80 1.43 11.83
C LEU A 58 6.25 1.84 12.16
N GLN A 59 6.90 1.15 13.10
CA GLN A 59 8.29 1.43 13.47
C GLN A 59 9.27 1.15 12.32
N VAL A 60 9.05 0.10 11.54
CA VAL A 60 9.87 -0.21 10.34
C VAL A 60 9.74 0.89 9.29
N LEU A 61 8.51 1.32 8.98
CA LEU A 61 8.23 2.39 8.02
C LEU A 61 8.85 3.73 8.48
N GLN A 62 8.66 4.09 9.75
CA GLN A 62 9.25 5.29 10.35
C GLN A 62 10.79 5.24 10.32
N HIS A 63 11.37 4.07 10.55
CA HIS A 63 12.81 3.87 10.51
C HIS A 63 13.38 4.12 9.10
N ALA A 64 12.73 3.57 8.07
CA ALA A 64 13.09 3.83 6.68
C ALA A 64 12.94 5.31 6.30
N ALA A 65 11.84 5.95 6.69
CA ALA A 65 11.61 7.37 6.40
C ALA A 65 12.65 8.28 7.07
N LYS A 66 13.08 7.91 8.28
CA LYS A 66 14.14 8.62 9.02
C LYS A 66 15.51 8.48 8.36
N LEU A 67 15.87 7.28 7.92
CA LEU A 67 17.22 7.00 7.39
C LEU A 67 17.35 7.24 5.89
N ARG A 68 16.24 7.33 5.16
CA ARG A 68 16.18 7.62 3.72
C ARG A 68 15.19 8.76 3.43
N PRO A 69 15.32 9.94 4.07
CA PRO A 69 14.32 11.01 4.00
C PRO A 69 14.14 11.60 2.58
N THR A 70 15.14 11.42 1.71
CA THR A 70 15.12 11.83 0.30
C THR A 70 14.74 10.72 -0.67
N LYS A 71 14.58 9.48 -0.20
CA LYS A 71 14.28 8.32 -1.05
C LYS A 71 13.01 7.58 -0.65
N PHE A 72 12.51 7.77 0.56
CA PHE A 72 11.34 7.06 1.04
C PHE A 72 10.46 7.95 1.90
N LYS A 73 9.17 7.90 1.61
CA LYS A 73 8.11 8.47 2.43
C LYS A 73 6.90 7.55 2.36
N PHE A 74 6.10 7.55 3.40
CA PHE A 74 4.88 6.75 3.45
C PHE A 74 3.73 7.54 4.09
N GLU A 75 2.53 7.10 3.80
CA GLU A 75 1.28 7.47 4.44
C GLU A 75 0.52 6.16 4.67
N LEU A 76 0.12 5.93 5.92
CA LEU A 76 -0.73 4.78 6.23
C LEU A 76 -2.12 5.12 5.73
N ASN A 77 -2.57 4.37 4.74
CA ASN A 77 -3.80 4.63 4.03
C ASN A 77 -4.88 3.62 4.43
N ASP A 78 -6.02 3.89 3.81
CA ASP A 78 -7.36 3.40 4.10
C ASP A 78 -7.51 1.87 4.05
N VAL A 79 -8.68 1.43 4.45
CA VAL A 79 -9.21 0.10 4.25
C VAL A 79 -9.43 -0.13 2.75
N GLY A 80 -8.88 -1.22 2.23
CA GLY A 80 -9.15 -1.69 0.88
C GLY A 80 -10.41 -2.54 0.82
N TYR A 81 -11.13 -2.43 -0.29
CA TYR A 81 -12.39 -3.14 -0.50
C TYR A 81 -12.28 -4.05 -1.73
N ASN A 82 -12.88 -5.24 -1.63
CA ASN A 82 -13.03 -6.15 -2.75
C ASN A 82 -13.98 -5.52 -3.79
N GLY A 83 -13.53 -5.36 -5.03
CA GLY A 83 -14.31 -4.71 -6.09
C GLY A 83 -15.54 -5.50 -6.56
N GLU A 84 -15.60 -6.81 -6.31
CA GLU A 84 -16.72 -7.67 -6.70
C GLU A 84 -17.81 -7.72 -5.63
N SER A 85 -17.44 -7.76 -4.34
CA SER A 85 -18.39 -7.87 -3.23
C SER A 85 -18.65 -6.57 -2.48
N GLY A 86 -17.74 -5.59 -2.60
CA GLY A 86 -17.71 -4.37 -1.82
C GLY A 86 -17.25 -4.58 -0.37
N GLU A 87 -16.91 -5.79 0.06
CA GLU A 87 -16.49 -6.07 1.44
C GLU A 87 -15.10 -5.49 1.74
N PRO A 88 -14.84 -5.00 2.96
CA PRO A 88 -13.50 -4.63 3.39
C PRO A 88 -12.63 -5.89 3.48
N VAL A 89 -11.40 -5.82 2.98
CA VAL A 89 -10.50 -6.99 2.92
C VAL A 89 -9.15 -6.75 3.58
N GLY A 90 -8.75 -5.50 3.81
CA GLY A 90 -7.47 -5.22 4.43
C GLY A 90 -7.16 -3.74 4.54
N VAL A 91 -5.91 -3.42 4.88
CA VAL A 91 -5.42 -2.05 5.01
C VAL A 91 -4.29 -1.82 4.02
N GLY A 92 -4.40 -0.73 3.25
CA GLY A 92 -3.37 -0.28 2.33
C GLY A 92 -2.40 0.69 2.96
N ILE A 93 -1.10 0.51 2.73
CA ILE A 93 -0.06 1.46 3.07
C ILE A 93 0.46 2.02 1.76
N SER A 94 0.23 3.31 1.52
CA SER A 94 0.79 3.94 0.33
C SER A 94 2.15 4.53 0.65
N TYR A 95 3.09 4.31 -0.25
CA TYR A 95 4.43 4.86 -0.10
C TYR A 95 5.00 5.32 -1.44
N TRP A 96 6.07 6.10 -1.33
CA TRP A 96 6.78 6.70 -2.45
C TRP A 96 8.25 6.37 -2.36
N ILE A 97 8.82 5.94 -3.48
CA ILE A 97 10.25 5.83 -3.71
C ILE A 97 10.71 7.06 -4.48
N GLY A 98 11.68 7.79 -3.93
CA GLY A 98 12.22 9.02 -4.53
C GLY A 98 11.90 10.30 -3.78
N ALA A 99 12.52 11.40 -4.23
CA ALA A 99 12.34 12.72 -3.62
C ALA A 99 11.12 13.48 -4.19
N LYS A 100 10.70 13.12 -5.41
CA LYS A 100 9.59 13.74 -6.11
C LYS A 100 8.26 13.12 -5.65
N ARG A 101 7.30 14.00 -5.40
CA ARG A 101 5.90 13.70 -5.05
C ARG A 101 5.01 14.47 -6.02
N LEU A 102 5.10 14.15 -7.30
CA LEU A 102 4.20 14.69 -8.30
C LEU A 102 2.87 13.95 -8.20
N LYS A 103 1.80 14.64 -8.61
CA LYS A 103 0.43 14.14 -8.57
C LYS A 103 0.23 12.85 -9.38
N ASP A 104 1.11 12.62 -10.36
CA ASP A 104 1.11 11.47 -11.26
C ASP A 104 2.31 10.54 -10.99
N ASP A 105 3.05 10.76 -9.90
CA ASP A 105 4.19 9.89 -9.54
C ASP A 105 3.68 8.50 -9.15
N TYR A 106 4.50 7.50 -9.52
CA TYR A 106 4.29 6.10 -9.19
C TYR A 106 4.19 5.95 -7.66
N TYR A 107 2.98 5.68 -7.19
CA TYR A 107 2.76 5.22 -5.83
C TYR A 107 2.70 3.70 -5.87
N VAL A 108 3.21 3.07 -4.82
CA VAL A 108 3.06 1.63 -4.65
C VAL A 108 2.23 1.42 -3.40
N ASP A 109 1.22 0.58 -3.54
CA ASP A 109 0.39 0.16 -2.42
C ASP A 109 0.95 -1.16 -1.89
N LEU A 110 1.31 -1.14 -0.60
CA LEU A 110 1.48 -2.34 0.18
C LEU A 110 0.12 -2.67 0.82
N PHE A 111 -0.28 -3.92 0.83
CA PHE A 111 -1.60 -4.31 1.34
C PHE A 111 -1.49 -5.43 2.36
N TYR A 112 -2.08 -5.22 3.53
CA TYR A 112 -2.25 -6.25 4.54
C TYR A 112 -3.69 -6.72 4.56
N ASP A 113 -3.90 -7.99 4.24
CA ASP A 113 -5.20 -8.61 4.42
C ASP A 113 -5.54 -8.68 5.91
N ILE A 114 -6.80 -8.39 6.25
CA ILE A 114 -7.33 -8.47 7.61
C ILE A 114 -8.42 -9.53 7.66
N GLU A 115 -8.26 -10.50 8.55
CA GLU A 115 -9.29 -11.47 8.92
C GLU A 115 -9.92 -11.07 10.26
N PRO A 116 -11.20 -10.65 10.28
CA PRO A 116 -11.94 -10.47 11.52
C PRO A 116 -12.20 -11.82 12.21
N ASP A 117 -11.87 -11.92 13.50
CA ASP A 117 -12.20 -13.07 14.34
C ASP A 117 -13.01 -12.59 15.56
N GLY A 118 -14.32 -12.47 15.37
CA GLY A 118 -15.23 -11.89 16.35
C GLY A 118 -14.83 -10.46 16.72
N ALA A 119 -14.37 -10.26 17.95
CA ALA A 119 -13.90 -8.98 18.46
C ALA A 119 -12.37 -8.75 18.28
N ASN A 120 -11.67 -9.65 17.58
CA ASN A 120 -10.25 -9.53 17.25
C ASN A 120 -10.06 -9.29 15.76
N LEU A 121 -8.91 -8.71 15.40
CA LEU A 121 -8.45 -8.59 14.02
C LEU A 121 -7.14 -9.34 13.88
N LYS A 122 -7.02 -10.14 12.85
CA LYS A 122 -5.81 -10.86 12.52
C LYS A 122 -5.24 -10.29 11.23
N VAL A 123 -4.00 -9.80 11.31
CA VAL A 123 -3.22 -9.41 10.13
C VAL A 123 -2.74 -10.68 9.46
N VAL A 124 -3.10 -10.87 8.19
CA VAL A 124 -2.69 -12.04 7.41
C VAL A 124 -1.41 -11.70 6.67
N VAL A 125 -0.39 -12.49 6.95
CA VAL A 125 0.92 -12.40 6.30
C VAL A 125 1.16 -13.69 5.53
N PRO A 126 1.48 -13.63 4.22
CA PRO A 126 1.85 -14.81 3.44
C PRO A 126 2.96 -15.60 4.15
N GLN A 127 2.73 -16.90 4.37
CA GLN A 127 3.69 -17.79 5.06
C GLN A 127 4.79 -18.32 4.12
N THR A 128 4.95 -17.75 2.92
CA THR A 128 6.02 -18.14 2.00
C THR A 128 7.39 -17.84 2.62
N GLN A 129 8.39 -18.65 2.27
CA GLN A 129 9.77 -18.39 2.70
C GLN A 129 10.14 -16.97 2.28
N PHE A 130 10.37 -16.09 3.24
CA PHE A 130 10.68 -14.67 3.01
C PHE A 130 11.96 -14.54 2.16
N THR A 131 11.83 -14.44 0.84
CA THR A 131 12.98 -14.28 -0.07
C THR A 131 13.39 -12.80 -0.26
N GLN A 132 12.69 -11.86 0.38
CA GLN A 132 12.80 -10.40 0.18
C GLN A 132 12.46 -9.94 -1.25
N ASP A 133 11.77 -10.77 -2.02
CA ASP A 133 11.44 -10.46 -3.41
C ASP A 133 10.23 -9.54 -3.50
N THR A 134 9.33 -9.60 -2.51
CA THR A 134 8.18 -8.70 -2.39
C THR A 134 8.39 -7.67 -1.29
N ILE A 135 7.71 -6.53 -1.40
CA ILE A 135 7.78 -5.48 -0.38
C ILE A 135 7.21 -5.95 0.97
N ILE A 136 6.12 -6.73 0.97
CA ILE A 136 5.52 -7.24 2.21
C ILE A 136 6.52 -8.12 2.93
N GLU A 137 7.21 -9.02 2.23
CA GLU A 137 8.25 -9.84 2.84
C GLU A 137 9.41 -9.00 3.38
N ALA A 138 9.83 -7.96 2.65
CA ALA A 138 10.88 -7.07 3.12
C ALA A 138 10.48 -6.32 4.39
N LEU A 139 9.23 -5.86 4.47
CA LEU A 139 8.65 -5.17 5.61
C LEU A 139 8.53 -6.10 6.82
N GLU A 140 8.01 -7.31 6.61
CA GLU A 140 7.88 -8.36 7.64
C GLU A 140 9.23 -8.88 8.15
N GLY A 141 10.27 -8.82 7.31
CA GLY A 141 11.64 -9.09 7.71
C GLY A 141 12.23 -8.06 8.67
N GLY A 142 11.56 -6.92 8.90
CA GLY A 142 11.95 -5.90 9.86
C GLY A 142 12.77 -4.75 9.27
N ARG A 143 13.41 -3.97 10.15
CA ARG A 143 14.03 -2.67 9.81
C ARG A 143 15.08 -2.74 8.71
N ASP A 144 16.07 -3.61 8.86
CA ASP A 144 17.20 -3.69 7.93
C ASP A 144 16.78 -4.29 6.58
N SER A 145 15.94 -5.33 6.61
CA SER A 145 15.35 -5.96 5.42
C SER A 145 14.58 -4.95 4.58
N PHE A 146 13.74 -4.15 5.23
CA PHE A 146 12.97 -3.12 4.52
C PHE A 146 13.86 -2.01 3.96
N LEU A 147 14.87 -1.54 4.71
CA LEU A 147 15.84 -0.56 4.20
C LEU A 147 16.58 -1.04 2.95
N LEU A 148 17.03 -2.30 2.95
CA LEU A 148 17.68 -2.94 1.81
C LEU A 148 16.76 -2.93 0.58
N TYR A 149 15.49 -3.27 0.76
CA TYR A 149 14.49 -3.20 -0.30
C TYR A 149 14.32 -1.77 -0.83
N ILE A 150 14.18 -0.77 0.04
CA ILE A 150 14.06 0.64 -0.36
C ILE A 150 15.28 1.11 -1.17
N ASP A 151 16.50 0.78 -0.75
CA ASP A 151 17.71 1.17 -1.47
C ASP A 151 17.83 0.45 -2.83
N LYS A 152 17.43 -0.83 -2.90
CA LYS A 152 17.34 -1.59 -4.16
C LYS A 152 16.33 -0.92 -5.10
N MET A 153 15.11 -0.66 -4.64
CA MET A 153 14.07 -0.04 -5.46
C MET A 153 14.47 1.36 -5.94
N TYR A 154 15.08 2.18 -5.08
CA TYR A 154 15.56 3.50 -5.52
C TYR A 154 16.63 3.38 -6.60
N THR A 155 17.54 2.41 -6.49
CA THR A 155 18.60 2.20 -7.48
C THR A 155 18.03 1.72 -8.83
N THR A 156 17.02 0.87 -8.79
CA THR A 156 16.39 0.32 -10.01
C THR A 156 15.47 1.32 -10.69
N GLU A 157 14.63 2.01 -9.92
CA GLU A 157 13.54 2.84 -10.45
C GLU A 157 13.92 4.32 -10.61
N CYS A 158 14.80 4.83 -9.74
CA CYS A 158 15.11 6.26 -9.69
C CYS A 158 16.47 6.62 -10.30
N ILE A 159 17.30 5.65 -10.66
CA ILE A 159 18.60 5.89 -11.30
C ILE A 159 18.63 5.21 -12.67
N ALA A 160 18.75 6.02 -13.73
CA ALA A 160 18.90 5.48 -15.08
C ALA A 160 20.17 4.62 -15.19
N PRO A 161 20.10 3.38 -15.70
CA PRO A 161 21.22 2.43 -15.63
C PRO A 161 22.44 2.90 -16.42
N GLU A 162 22.23 3.52 -17.58
CA GLU A 162 23.29 3.96 -18.49
C GLU A 162 23.89 5.32 -18.11
N THR A 163 23.03 6.31 -17.84
CA THR A 163 23.46 7.70 -17.63
C THR A 163 23.68 8.06 -16.17
N LYS A 164 23.23 7.20 -15.25
CA LYS A 164 23.15 7.47 -13.80
C LYS A 164 22.34 8.73 -13.45
N ALA A 165 21.51 9.20 -14.37
CA ALA A 165 20.62 10.33 -14.14
C ALA A 165 19.57 9.98 -13.08
N LYS A 166 19.26 10.96 -12.22
CA LYS A 166 18.21 10.85 -11.20
C LYS A 166 16.84 11.12 -11.82
N LEU A 167 16.02 10.09 -11.89
CA LEU A 167 14.65 10.14 -12.41
C LEU A 167 13.70 10.63 -11.31
N CYS A 168 13.96 10.16 -10.09
CA CYS A 168 13.44 10.69 -8.83
C CYS A 168 14.59 11.32 -8.00
#